data_AF-C6XF38-F1
#
_entry.id   AF-C6XF38-F1
#
_cell.length_a   1.000
_cell.length_b   1.000
_cell.length_c   1.000
_cell.angle_alpha   90.00
_cell.angle_beta   90.00
_cell.angle_gamma   90.00
#
_symmetry.space_group_name_H-M   'P 1'
#
loop_
_entity.id
_entity.type
_entity.pdbx_description
1 polymer ?
#
loop_
_entity_poly.entity_id
_entity_poly.type
_entity_poly.pdbx_seq_one_letter_code
_entity_poly.pdbx_strand_id
1 'polypeptide(L)'
;MKACDFGVPQRRERLYIIDFLNPSVEFKFPTPLGIKPRLGDILEEHIDDKSTISNKLWEGHQKRKENNKIAGKGFGYGLFFENSATTNTLSARYYKDGSEI
;
A
#
# COMPACT_ATOMS: atom_id res chain seq x y z
N MET A 1 9.22 -2.41 11.56
CA MET A 1 8.59 -3.63 11.01
C MET A 1 7.81 -3.26 9.76
N LYS A 2 7.70 -4.17 8.76
CA LYS A 2 6.97 -3.93 7.50
C LYS A 2 5.75 -4.84 7.43
N ALA A 3 4.60 -4.32 6.99
CA ALA A 3 3.37 -5.11 6.90
C ALA A 3 3.51 -6.35 5.98
N CYS A 4 4.28 -6.25 4.89
CA CYS A 4 4.54 -7.36 3.97
C CYS A 4 5.25 -8.56 4.60
N ASP A 5 6.07 -8.34 5.64
CA ASP A 5 6.76 -9.42 6.35
C ASP A 5 5.80 -10.29 7.19
N PHE A 6 4.56 -9.82 7.35
CA PHE A 6 3.47 -10.46 8.11
C PHE A 6 2.28 -10.81 7.20
N GLY A 7 2.51 -11.00 5.90
CA GLY A 7 1.49 -11.52 4.97
C GLY A 7 0.48 -10.49 4.47
N VAL A 8 0.64 -9.20 4.78
CA VAL A 8 -0.23 -8.15 4.24
C VAL A 8 0.34 -7.62 2.92
N PRO A 9 -0.39 -7.63 1.79
CA PRO A 9 0.11 -7.20 0.47
C PRO A 9 0.23 -5.67 0.34
N GLN A 10 0.93 -5.02 1.28
CA GLN A 10 1.12 -3.57 1.33
C GLN A 10 2.52 -3.20 1.82
N ARG A 11 3.16 -2.24 1.14
CA ARG A 11 4.37 -1.58 1.64
C ARG A 11 3.99 -0.56 2.70
N ARG A 12 4.08 -0.95 3.98
CA ARG A 12 3.86 -0.04 5.12
C ARG A 12 4.83 -0.35 6.24
N GLU A 13 5.85 0.49 6.37
CA GLU A 13 6.85 0.39 7.42
C GLU A 13 6.53 1.35 8.56
N ARG A 14 6.72 0.91 9.79
CA ARG A 14 6.54 1.73 11.00
C ARG A 14 7.66 1.46 12.01
N LEU A 15 8.02 2.51 12.74
CA LEU A 15 8.85 2.46 13.93
C LEU A 15 7.94 2.17 15.13
N TYR A 16 8.38 1.23 15.97
CA TYR A 16 7.70 0.87 17.20
C TYR A 16 8.66 1.14 18.34
N ILE A 17 8.22 1.94 19.31
CA ILE A 17 8.95 2.22 20.55
C ILE A 17 8.13 1.57 21.66
N ILE A 18 8.77 0.68 22.41
CA ILE A 18 8.14 -0.03 23.53
C ILE A 18 8.99 0.28 24.75
N ASP A 19 8.33 0.68 25.83
CA ASP A 19 8.95 0.99 27.10
C ASP A 19 8.17 0.30 28.23
N PHE A 20 8.89 -0.19 29.23
CA PHE A 20 8.33 -0.93 30.36
C PHE A 20 8.76 -0.27 31.66
N LEU A 21 7.77 0.17 32.47
CA LEU A 21 8.04 0.69 33.80
C LEU A 21 8.65 -0.38 34.72
N ASN A 22 8.28 -1.65 34.51
CA ASN A 22 8.84 -2.78 35.24
C ASN A 22 10.05 -3.36 34.48
N PRO A 23 11.28 -3.30 35.03
CA PRO A 23 12.48 -3.79 34.37
C PRO A 23 12.54 -5.32 34.23
N SER A 24 11.68 -6.07 34.91
CA SER A 24 11.62 -7.53 34.83
C SER A 24 10.83 -8.06 33.64
N VAL A 25 10.27 -7.19 32.80
CA VAL A 25 9.52 -7.62 31.61
C VAL A 25 10.46 -8.11 30.53
N GLU A 26 10.37 -9.40 30.20
CA GLU A 26 11.01 -9.95 29.01
C GLU A 26 10.12 -9.73 27.79
N PHE A 27 10.59 -8.90 26.85
CA PHE A 27 9.89 -8.65 25.59
C PHE A 27 10.78 -9.00 24.39
N LYS A 28 10.16 -9.59 23.37
CA LYS A 28 10.76 -9.81 22.06
C LYS A 28 9.78 -9.35 20.99
N PHE A 29 10.29 -8.64 19.99
CA PHE A 29 9.51 -8.31 18.82
C PHE A 29 9.06 -9.60 18.09
N PRO A 30 7.88 -9.58 17.46
CA PRO A 30 7.44 -10.71 16.65
C PRO A 30 8.40 -10.90 15.46
N THR A 31 8.63 -12.16 15.09
CA THR A 31 9.41 -12.52 13.91
C THR A 31 8.53 -12.47 12.65
N PRO A 32 9.09 -12.12 11.48
CA PRO A 32 8.40 -12.26 10.20
C PRO A 32 7.76 -13.63 10.03
N LEU A 33 6.57 -13.68 9.43
CA LEU A 33 5.85 -14.94 9.22
C LEU A 33 6.41 -15.75 8.04
N GLY A 34 7.23 -15.14 7.18
CA GLY A 34 7.76 -15.78 5.98
C GLY A 34 6.71 -16.06 4.89
N ILE A 35 5.47 -15.61 5.09
CA ILE A 35 4.38 -15.70 4.12
C ILE A 35 4.65 -14.69 3.00
N LYS A 36 4.65 -15.15 1.75
CA LYS A 36 4.69 -14.26 0.59
C LYS A 36 3.28 -13.74 0.32
N PRO A 37 2.99 -12.45 0.54
CA PRO A 37 1.67 -11.91 0.26
C PRO A 37 1.41 -11.87 -1.25
N ARG A 38 0.15 -12.02 -1.63
CA ARG A 38 -0.35 -11.77 -2.98
C ARG A 38 -1.60 -10.89 -2.87
N LEU A 39 -1.67 -9.83 -3.67
CA LEU A 39 -2.79 -8.89 -3.62
C LEU A 39 -4.13 -9.57 -3.92
N GLY A 40 -4.16 -10.47 -4.90
CA GLY A 40 -5.35 -11.21 -5.30
C GLY A 40 -5.97 -12.04 -4.18
N ASP A 41 -5.22 -12.42 -3.15
CA ASP A 41 -5.74 -13.20 -2.01
C ASP A 41 -6.69 -12.38 -1.12
N ILE A 42 -6.69 -11.05 -1.25
CA ILE A 42 -7.53 -10.13 -0.47
C ILE A 42 -8.52 -9.33 -1.33
N LEU A 43 -8.55 -9.55 -2.65
CA LEU A 43 -9.48 -8.85 -3.54
C LEU A 43 -10.87 -9.52 -3.47
N GLU A 44 -11.91 -8.69 -3.45
CA GLU A 44 -13.29 -9.16 -3.53
C GLU A 44 -13.66 -9.45 -4.99
N GLU A 45 -14.34 -10.56 -5.25
CA GLU A 45 -14.78 -10.96 -6.61
C GLU A 45 -15.96 -10.11 -7.11
N HIS A 46 -16.80 -9.60 -6.20
CA HIS A 46 -18.00 -8.85 -6.51
C HIS A 46 -17.96 -7.47 -5.85
N ILE A 47 -17.74 -6.43 -6.65
CA ILE A 47 -17.65 -5.04 -6.19
C ILE A 47 -18.75 -4.17 -6.80
N ASP A 48 -19.17 -3.13 -6.08
CA ASP A 48 -20.05 -2.07 -6.61
C ASP A 48 -19.28 -1.24 -7.67
N ASP A 49 -19.95 -0.86 -8.75
CA ASP A 49 -19.42 0.00 -9.82
C ASP A 49 -18.81 1.31 -9.30
N LYS A 50 -19.26 1.81 -8.13
CA LYS A 50 -18.71 3.01 -7.45
C LYS A 50 -17.22 2.88 -7.10
N SER A 51 -16.71 1.66 -6.98
CA SER A 51 -15.28 1.40 -6.76
C SER A 51 -14.43 1.66 -8.00
N THR A 52 -15.06 1.78 -9.18
CA THR A 52 -14.39 2.13 -10.43
C THR A 52 -14.26 3.65 -10.55
N ILE A 53 -13.02 4.13 -10.73
CA ILE A 53 -12.76 5.55 -10.96
C ILE A 53 -13.36 6.03 -12.29
N SER A 54 -13.82 7.28 -12.34
CA SER A 54 -14.33 7.86 -13.59
C SER A 54 -13.25 7.99 -14.67
N ASN A 55 -13.64 7.95 -15.95
CA ASN A 55 -12.75 8.15 -17.09
C ASN A 55 -11.95 9.46 -16.98
N LYS A 56 -12.60 10.55 -16.54
CA LYS A 56 -11.95 11.85 -16.35
C LYS A 56 -10.83 11.81 -15.31
N LEU A 57 -11.06 11.08 -14.20
CA LEU A 57 -10.05 10.91 -13.15
C LEU A 57 -8.87 10.08 -13.66
N TRP A 58 -9.17 8.98 -14.37
CA TRP A 58 -8.15 8.11 -14.98
C TRP A 58 -7.25 8.84 -15.97
N GLU A 59 -7.82 9.59 -16.91
CA GLU A 59 -7.06 10.45 -17.82
C GLU A 59 -6.19 11.47 -17.07
N GLY A 60 -6.71 12.02 -15.98
CA GLY A 60 -5.99 12.93 -15.11
C GLY A 60 -4.74 12.29 -14.49
N HIS A 61 -4.85 11.04 -14.02
CA HIS A 61 -3.71 10.28 -13.51
C HIS A 61 -2.66 10.02 -14.57
N GLN A 62 -3.08 9.59 -15.77
CA GLN A 62 -2.18 9.34 -16.90
C GLN A 62 -1.40 10.60 -17.30
N LYS A 63 -2.10 11.72 -17.52
CA LYS A 63 -1.49 13.01 -17.87
C LYS A 63 -0.51 13.48 -16.80
N ARG A 64 -0.87 13.37 -15.51
CA ARG A 64 -0.01 13.77 -14.40
C ARG A 64 1.27 12.95 -14.33
N LYS A 65 1.18 11.63 -14.54
CA LYS A 65 2.35 10.73 -14.55
C LYS A 65 3.30 11.08 -15.70
N GLU A 66 2.77 11.35 -16.89
CA GLU A 66 3.59 11.75 -18.04
C GLU A 66 4.24 13.11 -17.83
N ASN A 67 3.49 14.12 -17.39
CA ASN A 67 4.02 15.45 -17.11
C ASN A 67 5.11 15.41 -16.02
N ASN A 68 4.92 14.58 -14.99
CA ASN A 68 5.94 14.38 -13.96
C ASN A 68 7.20 13.74 -14.55
N LYS A 69 7.06 12.72 -15.38
CA LYS A 69 8.18 12.07 -16.07
C LYS A 69 8.97 13.06 -16.93
N ILE A 70 8.29 13.89 -17.74
CA ILE A 70 8.91 14.94 -18.55
C ILE A 70 9.65 15.96 -17.67
N ALA A 71 9.05 16.34 -16.53
CA ALA A 71 9.66 17.26 -15.58
C ALA A 71 10.77 16.63 -14.70
N GLY A 72 11.18 15.38 -14.96
CA GLY A 72 12.19 14.68 -14.17
C GLY A 72 11.75 14.27 -12.75
N LYS A 73 10.43 14.23 -12.50
CA LYS A 73 9.83 13.84 -11.22
C LYS A 73 9.51 12.34 -11.22
N GLY A 74 9.96 11.63 -10.19
CA GLY A 74 9.81 10.17 -10.08
C GLY A 74 8.50 9.65 -9.47
N PHE A 75 7.39 10.39 -9.56
CA PHE A 75 6.13 10.02 -8.90
C PHE A 75 4.89 10.14 -9.81
N GLY A 76 3.85 9.35 -9.50
CA GLY A 76 2.59 9.29 -10.25
C GLY A 76 1.64 8.27 -9.61
N TYR A 77 0.62 7.82 -10.36
CA TYR A 77 -0.26 6.76 -9.88
C TYR A 77 0.43 5.39 -9.88
N GLY A 78 0.07 4.56 -8.90
CA GLY A 78 0.41 3.14 -8.80
C GLY A 78 -0.56 2.30 -9.65
N LEU A 79 -0.07 1.20 -10.21
CA LEU A 79 -0.89 0.23 -10.92
C LEU A 79 -0.48 -1.15 -10.44
N PHE A 80 -1.45 -1.93 -9.97
CA PHE A 80 -1.25 -3.27 -9.46
C PHE A 80 -2.24 -4.24 -10.08
N PHE A 81 -1.84 -5.50 -10.11
CA PHE A 81 -2.62 -6.63 -10.62
C PHE A 81 -2.78 -7.70 -9.52
N GLU A 82 -3.71 -8.63 -9.69
CA GLU A 82 -3.94 -9.76 -8.77
C GLU A 82 -2.66 -10.47 -8.30
N ASN A 83 -1.71 -10.70 -9.20
CA ASN A 83 -0.46 -11.42 -8.89
C ASN A 83 0.64 -10.52 -8.32
N SER A 84 0.33 -9.26 -8.00
CA SER A 84 1.28 -8.35 -7.37
C SER A 84 1.53 -8.79 -5.93
N ALA A 85 2.80 -8.86 -5.52
CA ALA A 85 3.13 -9.23 -4.15
C ALA A 85 2.70 -8.15 -3.13
N THR A 86 2.85 -6.87 -3.48
CA THR A 86 2.57 -5.75 -2.58
C THR A 86 2.08 -4.54 -3.36
N THR A 87 1.22 -3.73 -2.74
CA THR A 87 0.88 -2.37 -3.18
C THR A 87 1.74 -1.30 -2.52
N ASN A 88 1.58 -0.03 -2.91
CA ASN A 88 2.16 1.10 -2.20
C ASN A 88 1.49 1.31 -0.82
N THR A 89 2.03 2.22 -0.03
CA THR A 89 1.37 2.64 1.21
C THR A 89 0.02 3.29 0.90
N LEU A 90 -1.08 2.76 1.46
CA LEU A 90 -2.34 3.49 1.55
C LEU A 90 -2.10 4.73 2.42
N SER A 91 -2.04 5.89 1.74
CA SER A 91 -1.76 7.16 2.39
C SER A 91 -3.02 7.72 3.04
N ALA A 92 -2.85 8.70 3.93
CA ALA A 92 -3.99 9.44 4.48
C ALA A 92 -4.78 10.21 3.40
N ARG A 93 -4.25 10.35 2.17
CA ARG A 93 -4.90 11.03 1.04
C ARG A 93 -5.64 10.07 0.10
N TYR A 94 -5.61 8.77 0.37
CA TYR A 94 -6.24 7.76 -0.47
C TYR A 94 -7.71 8.09 -0.81
N TYR A 95 -8.45 8.65 0.16
CA TYR A 95 -9.85 9.06 0.00
C TYR A 95 -10.08 10.09 -1.12
N LYS A 96 -9.04 10.79 -1.59
CA LYS A 96 -9.18 11.83 -2.61
C LYS A 96 -9.36 11.26 -4.00
N ASP A 97 -8.47 10.37 -4.38
CA ASP A 97 -8.40 9.86 -5.76
C ASP A 97 -7.88 8.43 -5.88
N GLY A 98 -7.51 7.77 -4.78
CA GLY A 98 -7.05 6.38 -4.79
C GLY A 98 -5.71 6.14 -5.50
N SER A 99 -5.01 7.18 -5.95
CA SER A 99 -3.92 7.05 -6.92
C SER A 99 -2.73 6.21 -6.50
N GLU A 100 -2.57 5.91 -5.21
CA GLU A 100 -1.48 5.07 -4.72
C GLU A 100 -1.65 3.58 -5.04
N ILE A 101 -2.86 3.09 -5.34
CA ILE A 101 -3.24 1.68 -5.50
C ILE A 101 -3.97 1.45 -6.82
#